data_AF-A0A2V9P1S5-F1
#
_entry.id   AF-A0A2V9P1S5-F1
#
_cell.length_a   1.000
_cell.length_b   1.000
_cell.length_c   1.000
_cell.angle_alpha   90.00
_cell.angle_beta   90.00
_cell.angle_gamma   90.00
#
_symmetry.space_group_name_H-M   'P 1'
#
loop_
_entity.id
_entity.type
_entity.pdbx_description
1 polymer ?
#
loop_
_entity_poly.entity_id
_entity_poly.type
_entity_poly.pdbx_seq_one_letter_code
_entity_poly.pdbx_strand_id
1 'polypeptide(L)'
;MAGSYYRAALRMKRRELGASHPDMGVPMNNLAMLYRQQGRCELAESWFKKALRILDSSLGSSHPATRELGNNQRQQHQRRALVVNAGRVREGEAPGNVLVNNASVE
;
A
#
# COMPACT_ATOMS: atom_id res chain seq x y z
N MET A 1 -3.71 3.38 -15.17
CA MET A 1 -4.39 2.06 -15.25
C MET A 1 -3.79 0.95 -14.36
N ALA A 2 -2.77 1.21 -13.51
CA ALA A 2 -2.11 0.15 -12.73
C ALA A 2 -3.03 -0.68 -11.80
N GLY A 3 -4.09 -0.06 -11.24
CA GLY A 3 -4.99 -0.75 -10.31
C GLY A 3 -5.87 -1.84 -10.94
N SER A 4 -6.17 -1.77 -12.25
CA SER A 4 -6.97 -2.81 -12.91
C SER A 4 -6.17 -4.10 -13.09
N TYR A 5 -4.87 -4.02 -13.37
CA TYR A 5 -3.98 -5.17 -13.49
C TYR A 5 -3.87 -5.96 -12.17
N TYR A 6 -3.65 -5.28 -11.04
CA TYR A 6 -3.56 -5.97 -9.74
C TYR A 6 -4.87 -6.63 -9.32
N ARG A 7 -6.02 -6.01 -9.64
CA ARG A 7 -7.34 -6.61 -9.39
C ARG A 7 -7.62 -7.81 -10.30
N ALA A 8 -7.16 -7.78 -11.55
CA ALA A 8 -7.24 -8.92 -12.45
C ALA A 8 -6.38 -10.09 -11.94
N ALA A 9 -5.12 -9.82 -11.58
CA ALA A 9 -4.22 -10.81 -10.99
C ALA A 9 -4.80 -11.46 -9.73
N LEU A 10 -5.41 -10.66 -8.83
CA LEU A 10 -6.08 -11.19 -7.64
C LEU A 10 -7.26 -12.10 -7.95
N ARG A 11 -8.03 -11.81 -9.01
CA ARG A 11 -9.15 -12.67 -9.43
C ARG A 11 -8.65 -14.00 -9.98
N MET A 12 -7.64 -13.98 -10.84
CA MET A 12 -7.07 -15.20 -11.43
C MET A 12 -6.43 -16.07 -10.35
N LYS A 13 -5.54 -15.50 -9.53
CA LYS A 13 -4.89 -16.23 -8.43
C LYS A 13 -5.89 -16.77 -7.41
N ARG A 14 -6.95 -16.03 -7.08
CA ARG A 14 -8.00 -16.54 -6.20
C ARG A 14 -8.72 -17.75 -6.80
N ARG A 15 -8.98 -17.75 -8.11
CA ARG A 15 -9.67 -18.85 -8.80
C ARG A 15 -8.78 -20.09 -8.88
N GLU A 16 -7.49 -19.91 -9.13
CA GLU A 16 -6.53 -21.01 -9.35
C GLU A 16 -5.98 -21.59 -8.04
N LEU A 17 -5.66 -20.72 -7.06
CA LEU A 17 -4.90 -21.08 -5.87
C LEU A 17 -5.71 -20.94 -4.56
N GLY A 18 -6.87 -20.28 -4.63
CA GLY A 18 -7.68 -19.96 -3.45
C GLY A 18 -7.30 -18.62 -2.80
N ALA A 19 -8.17 -18.14 -1.91
CA ALA A 19 -8.06 -16.79 -1.32
C ALA A 19 -6.96 -16.65 -0.26
N SER A 20 -6.45 -17.77 0.27
CA SER A 20 -5.46 -17.83 1.34
C SER A 20 -4.05 -18.17 0.84
N HIS A 21 -3.84 -18.25 -0.47
CA HIS A 21 -2.54 -18.62 -1.03
C HIS A 21 -1.52 -17.47 -0.87
N PRO A 22 -0.26 -17.75 -0.50
CA PRO A 22 0.78 -16.71 -0.31
C PRO A 22 0.98 -15.81 -1.53
N ASP A 23 0.79 -16.33 -2.75
CA ASP A 23 0.90 -15.54 -3.99
C ASP A 23 -0.11 -14.41 -4.12
N MET A 24 -1.12 -14.37 -3.25
CA MET A 24 -2.05 -13.25 -3.12
C MET A 24 -1.37 -12.01 -2.51
N GLY A 25 -0.28 -12.18 -1.76
CA GLY A 25 0.39 -11.09 -1.03
C GLY A 25 0.99 -10.01 -1.94
N VAL A 26 1.70 -10.41 -3.00
CA VAL A 26 2.36 -9.48 -3.93
C VAL A 26 1.38 -8.52 -4.62
N PRO A 27 0.30 -8.97 -5.28
CA PRO A 27 -0.64 -8.06 -5.92
C PRO A 27 -1.43 -7.21 -4.90
N MET A 28 -1.65 -7.70 -3.67
CA MET A 28 -2.25 -6.89 -2.60
C MET A 28 -1.30 -5.78 -2.11
N ASN A 29 0.00 -6.06 -1.96
CA ASN A 29 1.04 -5.07 -1.62
C ASN A 29 1.03 -3.92 -2.63
N ASN A 30 1.07 -4.25 -3.93
CA ASN A 30 1.14 -3.26 -4.99
C ASN A 30 -0.16 -2.44 -5.09
N LEU A 31 -1.31 -3.08 -4.85
CA LEU A 31 -2.59 -2.37 -4.79
C LEU A 31 -2.66 -1.42 -3.58
N ALA A 32 -2.11 -1.82 -2.43
CA ALA A 32 -1.99 -0.96 -1.25
C ALA A 32 -1.08 0.25 -1.52
N MET A 33 0.08 0.03 -2.15
CA MET A 33 0.98 1.12 -2.55
C MET A 33 0.31 2.10 -3.53
N LEU A 34 -0.48 1.59 -4.48
CA LEU A 34 -1.23 2.44 -5.40
C LEU A 34 -2.28 3.29 -4.66
N TYR A 35 -3.01 2.70 -3.71
CA TYR A 35 -3.96 3.47 -2.89
C TYR A 35 -3.26 4.51 -2.02
N ARG A 36 -2.08 4.18 -1.48
CA ARG A 36 -1.22 5.14 -0.76
C ARG A 36 -0.84 6.31 -1.67
N GLN A 37 -0.47 6.06 -2.93
CA GLN A 37 -0.19 7.12 -3.90
C GLN A 37 -1.42 7.97 -4.25
N GLN A 38 -2.63 7.42 -4.17
CA GLN A 38 -3.88 8.16 -4.40
C GLN A 38 -4.39 8.91 -3.16
N GLY A 39 -3.61 8.96 -2.07
CA GLY A 39 -4.04 9.54 -0.79
C GLY A 39 -5.07 8.70 -0.01
N ARG A 40 -5.43 7.51 -0.52
CA ARG A 40 -6.43 6.61 0.08
C ARG A 40 -5.78 5.71 1.13
N CYS A 41 -5.26 6.34 2.20
CA CYS A 41 -4.47 5.68 3.24
C CYS A 41 -5.24 4.56 3.97
N GLU A 42 -6.52 4.76 4.29
CA GLU A 42 -7.33 3.76 5.02
C GLU A 42 -7.53 2.47 4.20
N LEU A 43 -7.76 2.62 2.89
CA LEU A 43 -7.85 1.48 1.99
C LEU A 43 -6.52 0.77 1.87
N ALA A 44 -5.42 1.52 1.69
CA ALA A 44 -4.09 0.93 1.64
C ALA A 44 -3.78 0.11 2.91
N GLU A 45 -4.14 0.62 4.09
CA GLU A 45 -3.94 -0.09 5.36
C GLU A 45 -4.70 -1.41 5.41
N SER A 46 -5.95 -1.38 4.98
CA SER A 46 -6.79 -2.59 4.92
C SER A 46 -6.18 -3.65 4.00
N TRP A 47 -5.60 -3.24 2.87
CA TRP A 47 -4.91 -4.15 1.95
C TRP A 47 -3.60 -4.69 2.52
N PHE A 48 -2.79 -3.85 3.19
CA PHE A 48 -1.57 -4.28 3.88
C PHE A 48 -1.86 -5.32 4.97
N LYS A 49 -2.86 -5.08 5.82
CA LYS A 49 -3.27 -6.02 6.88
C LYS A 49 -3.71 -7.37 6.32
N LYS A 50 -4.49 -7.35 5.23
CA LYS A 50 -4.96 -8.59 4.59
C LYS A 50 -3.82 -9.40 3.99
N ALA A 51 -2.89 -8.73 3.30
CA ALA A 51 -1.73 -9.36 2.70
C ALA A 51 -0.78 -9.93 3.76
N LEU A 52 -0.56 -9.21 4.88
CA LEU A 52 0.28 -9.69 5.97
C LEU A 52 -0.29 -10.93 6.62
N ARG A 53 -1.59 -10.95 6.89
CA ARG A 53 -2.23 -12.13 7.47
C ARG A 53 -2.02 -13.38 6.61
N ILE A 54 -2.16 -13.25 5.30
CA ILE A 54 -1.96 -14.37 4.36
C ILE A 54 -0.49 -14.80 4.36
N LEU A 55 0.44 -13.87 4.16
CA LEU A 55 1.87 -14.20 4.10
C LEU A 55 2.41 -14.74 5.42
N ASP A 56 1.97 -14.19 6.55
CA ASP A 56 2.40 -14.64 7.87
C ASP A 56 1.86 -16.04 8.20
N SER A 57 0.59 -16.32 7.86
CA SER A 57 0.02 -17.66 8.05
C SER A 57 0.61 -18.72 7.10
N SER A 58 1.05 -18.35 5.90
CA SER A 58 1.55 -19.30 4.89
C SER A 58 3.07 -19.46 4.87
N LEU A 59 3.82 -18.37 5.07
CA LEU A 59 5.29 -18.32 4.93
C LEU A 59 6.00 -17.96 6.23
N GLY A 60 5.28 -17.44 7.23
CA GLY A 60 5.83 -16.94 8.48
C GLY A 60 6.39 -15.52 8.39
N SER A 61 6.58 -14.92 9.57
CA SER A 61 7.06 -13.54 9.76
C SER A 61 8.51 -13.31 9.31
N SER A 62 9.32 -14.37 9.29
CA SER A 62 10.73 -14.33 8.87
C SER A 62 10.91 -14.27 7.36
N HIS A 63 9.90 -14.64 6.58
CA HIS A 63 9.99 -14.70 5.13
C HIS A 63 10.21 -13.31 4.53
N PRO A 64 11.11 -13.15 3.53
CA PRO A 64 11.43 -11.85 2.92
C PRO A 64 10.19 -11.07 2.48
N ALA A 65 9.21 -11.73 1.85
CA ALA A 65 7.97 -11.10 1.40
C ALA A 65 7.13 -10.54 2.57
N THR A 66 7.05 -11.26 3.70
CA THR A 66 6.33 -10.81 4.90
C THR A 66 7.04 -9.62 5.53
N ARG A 67 8.38 -9.67 5.59
CA ARG A 67 9.22 -8.57 6.11
C ARG A 67 9.09 -7.31 5.26
N GLU A 68 9.17 -7.43 3.94
CA GLU A 68 9.05 -6.30 3.02
C GLU A 68 7.67 -5.65 3.14
N LEU A 69 6.61 -6.46 3.16
CA LEU A 69 5.25 -5.98 3.33
C LEU A 69 5.05 -5.24 4.66
N GLY A 70 5.63 -5.77 5.74
CA GLY A 70 5.64 -5.11 7.05
C GLY A 70 6.39 -3.78 7.01
N ASN A 71 7.53 -3.70 6.31
CA ASN A 71 8.25 -2.43 6.11
C ASN A 71 7.37 -1.40 5.40
N ASN A 72 6.67 -1.80 4.33
CA ASN A 72 5.78 -0.92 3.56
C ASN A 72 4.60 -0.40 4.40
N GLN A 73 4.01 -1.25 5.24
CA GLN A 73 2.95 -0.83 6.16
C GLN A 73 3.48 0.14 7.23
N ARG A 74 4.66 -0.13 7.81
CA ARG A 74 5.26 0.78 8.81
C ARG A 74 5.55 2.16 8.23
N GLN A 75 6.08 2.22 7.00
CA GLN A 75 6.27 3.50 6.30
C GLN A 75 4.95 4.24 6.07
N GLN A 76 3.86 3.52 5.78
CA GLN A 76 2.54 4.15 5.67
C GLN A 76 2.09 4.78 6.99
N HIS A 77 2.22 4.07 8.11
CA HIS A 77 1.86 4.62 9.42
C HIS A 77 2.70 5.85 9.79
N GLN A 78 4.00 5.82 9.49
CA GLN A 78 4.90 6.96 9.71
C GLN A 78 4.49 8.17 8.86
N ARG A 79 4.16 7.98 7.58
CA ARG A 79 3.65 9.06 6.71
C ARG A 79 2.34 9.64 7.21
N ARG A 80 1.42 8.80 7.70
CA ARG A 80 0.17 9.28 8.31
C ARG A 80 0.43 10.12 9.56
N ALA A 81 1.35 9.69 10.41
CA ALA A 81 1.73 10.46 11.61
C ALA A 81 2.33 11.83 11.25
N LEU A 82 3.17 11.90 10.21
CA LEU A 82 3.71 13.17 9.70
C LEU A 82 2.62 14.08 9.14
N VAL A 83 1.65 13.55 8.39
CA VAL A 83 0.53 14.33 7.84
C VAL A 83 -0.38 14.84 8.95
N VAL A 84 -0.66 14.03 9.99
CA VAL A 84 -1.47 14.43 11.15
C VAL A 84 -0.78 15.52 11.95
N ASN A 85 0.54 15.41 12.17
CA ASN A 85 1.32 16.42 12.89
C ASN A 85 1.50 17.71 12.07
N ALA A 86 1.47 17.64 10.74
CA ALA A 86 1.66 18.79 9.85
C ALA A 86 0.38 19.63 9.60
N GLY A 87 -0.79 19.23 10.12
CA GLY A 87 -1.93 20.13 10.31
C GLY A 87 -2.57 20.81 9.09
N ARG A 88 -2.10 20.63 7.85
CA ARG A 88 -2.74 21.16 6.62
C ARG A 88 -2.26 20.38 5.40
N VAL A 89 -3.02 19.39 4.93
CA VAL A 89 -3.48 19.26 3.53
C VAL A 89 -4.64 18.25 3.53
N ARG A 90 -5.75 18.67 2.93
CA ARG A 90 -7.00 17.94 2.78
C ARG A 90 -6.75 16.56 2.16
N GLU A 91 -7.33 15.53 2.77
CA GLU A 91 -7.48 14.22 2.13
C GLU A 91 -8.22 14.42 0.79
N GLY A 92 -7.53 14.18 -0.33
CA GLY A 92 -8.17 14.20 -1.65
C GLY A 92 -7.33 14.62 -2.85
N GLU A 93 -6.20 15.32 -2.69
CA GLU A 93 -5.39 15.70 -3.87
C GLU A 93 -4.37 14.61 -4.24
N ALA A 94 -4.56 14.07 -5.44
CA ALA A 94 -3.60 13.20 -6.10
C ALA A 94 -2.23 13.90 -6.25
N PRO A 95 -1.09 13.20 -6.10
CA PRO A 95 0.22 13.76 -6.35
C PRO A 95 0.44 13.87 -7.86
N GLY A 96 -0.13 14.92 -8.45
CA GLY A 96 0.02 15.26 -9.87
C GLY A 96 0.28 16.75 -10.11
N ASN A 97 0.31 17.58 -9.07
CA ASN A 97 0.53 19.01 -9.25
C ASN A 97 1.14 19.64 -7.99
N VAL A 98 2.41 19.36 -7.73
CA VAL A 98 3.24 20.31 -6.97
C VAL A 98 4.21 20.88 -7.98
N LEU A 99 3.77 21.94 -8.67
CA LEU A 99 4.70 22.89 -9.24
C LEU A 99 5.53 23.38 -8.06
N VAL A 100 6.82 23.04 -8.08
CA VAL A 100 7.81 23.57 -7.16
C VAL A 100 7.90 25.07 -7.48
N ASN A 101 7.04 25.86 -6.83
CA ASN A 101 7.17 27.29 -6.83
C ASN A 101 8.31 27.63 -5.89
N ASN A 102 9.43 27.90 -6.54
CA ASN A 102 10.60 28.61 -6.07
C ASN A 102 10.19 29.74 -5.11
N ALA A 103 10.59 29.63 -3.84
CA ALA A 103 10.54 30.71 -2.87
C ALA A 103 11.78 30.62 -1.97
N SER A 104 12.80 31.32 -2.45
CA SER A 104 13.81 32.07 -1.70
C SER A 104 14.70 31.31 -0.71
N VAL A 105 15.90 31.04 -1.21
CA VAL A 105 17.12 31.17 -0.40
C VAL A 105 17.39 32.67 -0.27
N GLU A 106 17.43 33.14 0.98
CA GLU A 106 17.84 34.48 1.47
C GLU A 106 16.98 35.71 1.12
#